data_AF-A0A8X6SQQ4-F1
#
_entry.id   AF-A0A8X6SQQ4-F1
#
_cell.length_a   1.000
_cell.length_b   1.000
_cell.length_c   1.000
_cell.angle_alpha   90.00
_cell.angle_beta   90.00
_cell.angle_gamma   90.00
#
_symmetry.space_group_name_H-M   'P 1'
#
loop_
_entity.id
_entity.type
_entity.pdbx_description
1 polymer ?
#
loop_
_entity_poly.entity_id
_entity_poly.type
_entity_poly.pdbx_seq_one_letter_code
_entity_poly.pdbx_strand_id
1 'polypeptide(L)'
;MMETVGMVRIFQRSLSHRSVRYTSYFGDGDSKTFSSITASDPYGEDITVSKIECVGHVQKRMGTRLRKLKQMSSKLSDGKSIGGKGRLTDRMIDLITTYYGNAIRQNKTCLSDMRKAVWAVYFHISSSDEEPLHSFCPVDPNSWCKYQNQVVEGSVETFRHSNKLPVAVMDAIKPVFNDLSQPKLLQKMSRG
;
A
#
# COMPACT_ATOMS: atom_id res chain seq x y z
N MET A 1 19.66 22.90 1.09
CA MET A 1 19.86 21.71 1.95
C MET A 1 21.00 20.90 1.34
N MET A 2 22.01 20.51 2.14
CA MET A 2 23.24 19.89 1.61
C MET A 2 22.97 18.54 0.90
N GLU A 3 21.97 17.79 1.33
CA GLU A 3 21.62 16.47 0.78
C GLU A 3 21.16 16.54 -0.68
N THR A 4 20.26 17.48 -1.00
CA THR A 4 19.77 17.70 -2.37
C THR A 4 20.91 18.06 -3.32
N VAL A 5 21.80 18.96 -2.90
CA VAL A 5 22.97 19.36 -3.70
C VAL A 5 23.93 18.18 -3.91
N GLY A 6 24.13 17.37 -2.86
CA GLY A 6 24.94 16.16 -2.94
C GLY A 6 24.39 15.16 -3.96
N MET A 7 23.09 14.87 -3.91
CA MET A 7 22.46 13.94 -4.84
C MET A 7 22.48 14.42 -6.29
N VAL A 8 22.20 15.70 -6.55
CA VAL A 8 22.34 16.28 -7.90
C VAL A 8 23.76 16.10 -8.42
N ARG A 9 24.78 16.39 -7.60
CA ARG A 9 26.19 16.19 -7.98
C ARG A 9 26.52 14.73 -8.27
N ILE A 10 25.96 13.78 -7.52
CA ILE A 10 26.15 12.34 -7.77
C ILE A 10 25.61 11.96 -9.15
N PHE A 11 24.42 12.42 -9.51
CA PHE A 11 23.81 12.14 -10.81
C PHE A 11 24.61 12.78 -11.96
N GLN A 12 24.94 14.07 -11.86
CA GLN A 12 25.69 14.78 -12.90
C GLN A 12 27.09 14.19 -13.14
N ARG A 13 27.76 13.71 -12.09
CA ARG A 13 29.13 13.16 -12.17
C ARG A 13 29.17 11.69 -12.53
N SER A 14 28.05 10.98 -12.55
CA SER A 14 28.04 9.53 -12.71
C SER A 14 28.61 9.11 -14.07
N LEU A 15 28.35 9.90 -15.12
CA LEU A 15 28.83 9.59 -16.46
C LEU A 15 30.33 9.80 -16.57
N SER A 16 30.85 10.95 -16.12
CA SER A 16 32.27 11.28 -16.26
C SER A 16 33.18 10.50 -15.32
N HIS A 17 32.73 10.17 -14.11
CA HIS A 17 33.56 9.48 -13.11
C HIS A 17 33.36 7.96 -13.08
N ARG A 18 32.22 7.46 -13.55
CA ARG A 18 31.85 6.05 -13.41
C ARG A 18 31.30 5.44 -14.69
N SER A 19 31.14 6.21 -15.77
CA SER A 19 30.58 5.75 -17.05
C SER A 19 29.19 5.10 -16.92
N VAL A 20 28.38 5.55 -15.96
CA VAL A 20 27.01 5.04 -15.72
C VAL A 20 25.98 6.16 -15.72
N ARG A 21 24.72 5.79 -16.03
CA ARG A 21 23.55 6.67 -15.90
C ARG A 21 22.56 6.06 -14.92
N TYR A 22 22.09 6.84 -13.96
CA TYR A 22 21.07 6.41 -13.01
C TYR A 22 19.67 6.67 -13.58
N THR A 23 18.91 5.62 -13.82
CA THR A 23 17.54 5.73 -14.35
C THR A 23 16.48 5.78 -13.24
N SER A 24 16.88 5.57 -11.99
CA SER A 24 15.96 5.45 -10.84
C SER A 24 16.49 6.16 -9.60
N TYR A 25 15.59 6.78 -8.85
CA TYR A 25 15.86 7.41 -7.55
C TYR A 25 15.01 6.78 -6.46
N PHE A 26 15.67 6.29 -5.40
CA PHE A 26 15.03 5.79 -4.20
C PHE A 26 15.06 6.88 -3.13
N GLY A 27 13.88 7.33 -2.68
CA GLY A 27 13.79 8.36 -1.65
C GLY A 27 12.57 8.17 -0.76
N ASP A 28 12.77 8.32 0.55
CA ASP A 28 11.71 8.20 1.56
C ASP A 28 10.88 9.49 1.62
N GLY A 29 9.96 9.66 0.66
CA GLY A 29 9.09 10.84 0.60
C GLY A 29 9.79 12.15 0.23
N ASP A 30 11.12 12.17 0.09
CA ASP A 30 11.86 13.35 -0.34
C ASP A 30 11.50 13.69 -1.79
N SER A 31 10.66 14.72 -1.92
CA SER A 31 10.17 15.19 -3.21
C SER A 31 11.04 16.31 -3.75
N LYS A 32 11.76 17.04 -2.86
CA LYS A 32 12.61 18.17 -3.27
C LYS A 32 13.89 17.70 -3.95
N THR A 33 14.50 16.64 -3.43
CA THR A 33 15.70 16.06 -4.04
C THR A 33 15.40 15.46 -5.41
N PHE A 34 14.31 14.69 -5.54
CA PHE A 34 13.90 14.16 -6.85
C PHE A 34 13.62 15.29 -7.86
N SER A 35 12.84 16.31 -7.47
CA SER A 35 12.57 17.47 -8.34
C SER A 35 13.86 18.17 -8.77
N SER A 36 14.84 18.30 -7.88
CA SER A 36 16.13 18.92 -8.21
C SER A 36 16.97 18.07 -9.15
N ILE A 37 16.95 16.74 -8.99
CA ILE A 37 17.61 15.81 -9.92
C ILE A 37 16.98 15.94 -11.32
N THR A 38 15.65 15.90 -11.41
CA THR A 38 14.94 16.03 -12.69
C THR A 38 15.21 17.40 -13.33
N ALA A 39 15.17 18.49 -12.56
CA ALA A 39 15.45 19.83 -13.06
C ALA A 39 16.91 20.04 -13.52
N SER A 40 17.86 19.27 -12.95
CA SER A 40 19.26 19.33 -13.35
C SER A 40 19.57 18.64 -14.67
N ASP A 41 18.60 17.91 -15.22
CA ASP A 41 18.69 17.14 -16.47
C ASP A 41 20.06 16.47 -16.68
N PRO A 42 20.47 15.55 -15.78
CA PRO A 42 21.85 15.09 -15.70
C PRO A 42 22.32 14.28 -16.93
N TYR A 43 21.39 13.84 -17.78
CA TYR A 43 21.65 12.93 -18.90
C TYR A 43 21.00 13.36 -20.22
N GLY A 44 20.32 14.51 -20.26
CA GLY A 44 19.60 14.99 -21.43
C GLY A 44 18.27 14.28 -21.67
N GLU A 45 17.59 14.68 -22.76
CA GLU A 45 16.23 14.27 -23.11
C GLU A 45 16.04 12.75 -23.27
N ASP A 46 17.12 12.02 -23.60
CA ASP A 46 17.07 10.57 -23.85
C ASP A 46 16.82 9.73 -22.58
N ILE A 47 17.12 10.27 -21.39
CA ILE A 47 17.11 9.49 -20.14
C ILE A 47 16.29 10.18 -19.05
N THR A 48 15.09 9.64 -18.80
CA THR A 48 14.23 10.09 -17.70
C THR A 48 14.54 9.33 -16.40
N VAL A 49 14.87 10.05 -15.33
CA VAL A 49 15.00 9.48 -13.98
C VAL A 49 13.61 9.25 -13.38
N SER A 50 13.32 7.99 -13.02
CA SER A 50 12.06 7.61 -12.37
C SER A 50 12.18 7.56 -10.84
N LYS A 51 11.19 8.08 -10.12
CA LYS A 51 11.11 7.92 -8.66
C LYS A 51 10.51 6.57 -8.29
N ILE A 52 11.24 5.79 -7.48
CA ILE A 52 10.79 4.53 -6.89
C ILE A 52 10.38 4.80 -5.44
N GLU A 53 9.25 4.24 -5.02
CA GLU A 53 8.74 4.36 -3.66
C GLU A 53 8.95 3.03 -2.93
N CYS A 54 9.55 3.07 -1.74
CA CYS A 54 9.73 1.85 -0.97
C CYS A 54 8.38 1.39 -0.37
N VAL A 55 8.15 0.07 -0.33
CA VAL A 55 6.91 -0.50 0.21
C VAL A 55 6.72 -0.08 1.67
N GLY A 56 7.80 -0.03 2.46
CA GLY A 56 7.77 0.40 3.86
C GLY A 56 7.24 1.83 4.03
N HIS A 57 7.59 2.75 3.15
CA HIS A 57 7.08 4.12 3.18
C HIS A 57 5.58 4.17 2.93
N VAL A 58 5.10 3.42 1.93
CA VAL A 58 3.67 3.47 1.61
C VAL A 58 2.83 2.68 2.63
N GLN A 59 3.39 1.65 3.27
CA GLN A 59 2.82 1.06 4.48
C GLN A 59 2.66 2.11 5.60
N LYS A 60 3.72 2.87 5.91
CA LYS A 60 3.63 3.97 6.89
C LYS A 60 2.58 5.00 6.48
N ARG A 61 2.47 5.32 5.19
CA ARG A 61 1.44 6.21 4.65
C ARG A 61 0.02 5.68 4.88
N MET A 62 -0.23 4.40 4.61
CA MET A 62 -1.51 3.72 4.92
C MET A 62 -1.85 3.86 6.40
N GLY A 63 -0.93 3.41 7.28
CA GLY A 63 -1.15 3.43 8.72
C GLY A 63 -1.34 4.84 9.29
N THR A 64 -0.62 5.84 8.76
CA THR A 64 -0.77 7.24 9.17
C THR A 64 -2.14 7.80 8.78
N ARG A 65 -2.59 7.55 7.54
CA ARG A 65 -3.91 8.02 7.07
C ARG A 65 -5.05 7.39 7.87
N LEU A 66 -4.98 6.09 8.14
CA LEU A 66 -5.99 5.41 8.95
C LEU A 66 -6.00 5.92 10.40
N ARG A 67 -4.83 6.18 11.01
CA ARG A 67 -4.77 6.76 12.36
C ARG A 67 -5.34 8.18 12.42
N LYS A 68 -5.10 8.99 11.39
CA LYS A 68 -5.72 10.33 11.27
C LYS A 68 -7.23 10.23 11.15
N LEU A 69 -7.74 9.32 10.30
CA LEU A 69 -9.18 9.07 10.20
C LEU A 69 -9.74 8.65 11.56
N LYS A 70 -9.09 7.70 12.24
CA LYS A 70 -9.49 7.20 13.57
C LYS A 70 -9.70 8.32 14.60
N GLN A 71 -8.90 9.38 14.53
CA GLN A 71 -8.94 10.52 15.45
C GLN A 71 -10.04 11.55 15.13
N MET A 72 -10.74 11.42 14.00
CA MET A 72 -11.82 12.33 13.63
C MET A 72 -13.00 12.20 14.60
N SER A 73 -13.53 13.35 15.03
CA SER A 73 -14.64 13.45 15.99
C SER A 73 -16.01 13.23 15.35
N SER A 74 -16.09 13.24 14.01
CA SER A 74 -17.33 13.09 13.26
C SER A 74 -17.95 11.71 13.47
N LYS A 75 -19.26 11.68 13.66
CA LYS A 75 -20.02 10.44 13.64
C LYS A 75 -20.13 9.93 12.20
N LEU A 76 -20.06 8.61 12.05
CA LEU A 76 -20.31 7.93 10.78
C LEU A 76 -21.82 7.78 10.55
N SER A 77 -22.20 7.17 9.42
CA SER A 77 -23.60 6.94 9.03
C SER A 77 -24.39 6.13 10.08
N ASP A 78 -23.73 5.35 10.92
CA ASP A 78 -24.32 4.58 12.01
C ASP A 78 -24.37 5.34 13.35
N GLY A 79 -24.09 6.65 13.35
CA GLY A 79 -24.11 7.51 14.55
C GLY A 79 -22.94 7.28 15.52
N LYS A 80 -21.95 6.42 15.16
CA LYS A 80 -20.82 6.06 16.03
C LYS A 80 -19.51 6.68 15.54
N SER A 81 -18.52 6.78 16.44
CA SER A 81 -17.16 7.16 16.06
C SER A 81 -16.52 6.10 15.16
N ILE A 82 -15.53 6.46 14.37
CA ILE A 82 -14.78 5.50 13.55
C ILE A 82 -13.94 4.53 14.39
N GLY A 83 -13.38 5.01 15.51
CA GLY A 83 -12.63 4.21 16.47
C GLY A 83 -13.52 3.59 17.56
N GLY A 84 -12.95 2.62 18.28
CA GLY A 84 -13.59 1.96 19.42
C GLY A 84 -13.57 0.43 19.34
N LYS A 85 -14.09 -0.24 20.38
CA LYS A 85 -14.23 -1.71 20.41
C LYS A 85 -15.10 -2.19 19.25
N GLY A 86 -14.62 -3.20 18.52
CA GLY A 86 -15.31 -3.72 17.32
C GLY A 86 -15.25 -2.79 16.10
N ARG A 87 -14.36 -1.78 16.10
CA ARG A 87 -14.20 -0.82 15.00
C ARG A 87 -12.72 -0.61 14.68
N LEU A 88 -12.35 0.55 14.11
CA LEU A 88 -10.97 0.84 13.72
C LEU A 88 -10.08 1.06 14.96
N THR A 89 -9.37 0.01 15.37
CA THR A 89 -8.39 0.03 16.47
C THR A 89 -6.97 0.12 15.92
N ASP A 90 -5.97 0.47 16.75
CA ASP A 90 -4.56 0.46 16.30
C ASP A 90 -4.12 -0.92 15.83
N ARG A 91 -4.53 -1.98 16.55
CA ARG A 91 -4.27 -3.37 16.14
C ARG A 91 -4.86 -3.67 14.76
N MET A 92 -6.07 -3.20 14.48
CA MET A 92 -6.68 -3.37 13.15
C MET A 92 -5.93 -2.57 12.08
N ILE A 93 -5.49 -1.35 12.40
CA ILE A 93 -4.68 -0.53 11.49
C ILE A 93 -3.34 -1.22 11.17
N ASP A 94 -2.68 -1.81 12.16
CA ASP A 94 -1.42 -2.54 11.97
C ASP A 94 -1.62 -3.79 11.11
N LEU A 95 -2.73 -4.52 11.33
CA LEU A 95 -3.12 -5.65 10.49
C LEU A 95 -3.34 -5.22 9.03
N ILE A 96 -4.16 -4.19 8.79
CA ILE A 96 -4.41 -3.61 7.46
C ILE A 96 -3.10 -3.22 6.78
N THR A 97 -2.23 -2.52 7.51
CA THR A 97 -0.96 -2.01 6.99
C THR A 97 0.01 -3.14 6.65
N THR A 98 0.01 -4.22 7.44
CA THR A 98 0.81 -5.42 7.20
C THR A 98 0.34 -6.14 5.94
N TYR A 99 -0.97 -6.41 5.84
CA TYR A 99 -1.56 -7.07 4.67
C TYR A 99 -1.38 -6.24 3.40
N TYR A 100 -1.57 -4.92 3.46
CA TYR A 100 -1.32 -4.02 2.33
C TYR A 100 0.12 -4.12 1.81
N GLY A 101 1.11 -4.10 2.70
CA GLY A 101 2.50 -4.23 2.27
C GLY A 101 2.85 -5.62 1.72
N ASN A 102 2.27 -6.68 2.29
CA ASN A 102 2.45 -8.04 1.77
C ASN A 102 1.84 -8.19 0.38
N ALA A 103 0.64 -7.64 0.16
CA ALA A 103 -0.01 -7.60 -1.14
C ALA A 103 0.89 -6.95 -2.21
N ILE A 104 1.56 -5.83 -1.89
CA ILE A 104 2.50 -5.19 -2.82
C ILE A 104 3.74 -6.07 -3.05
N ARG A 105 4.36 -6.58 -1.99
CA ARG A 105 5.60 -7.37 -2.09
C ARG A 105 5.43 -8.65 -2.91
N GLN A 106 4.28 -9.30 -2.79
CA GLN A 106 3.99 -10.58 -3.46
C GLN A 106 3.57 -10.40 -4.93
N ASN A 107 3.23 -9.18 -5.36
CA ASN A 107 2.65 -8.92 -6.68
C ASN A 107 3.44 -7.86 -7.48
N LYS A 108 4.76 -7.75 -7.28
CA LYS A 108 5.59 -6.70 -7.90
C LYS A 108 5.61 -6.75 -9.44
N THR A 109 5.46 -7.93 -10.02
CA THR A 109 5.60 -8.16 -11.47
C THR A 109 4.37 -7.80 -12.28
N CYS A 110 3.19 -7.71 -11.66
CA CYS A 110 1.93 -7.43 -12.34
C CYS A 110 1.12 -6.35 -11.61
N LEU A 111 0.95 -5.20 -12.24
CA LEU A 111 0.22 -4.07 -11.68
C LEU A 111 -1.26 -4.39 -11.41
N SER A 112 -1.87 -5.19 -12.29
CA SER A 112 -3.26 -5.62 -12.14
C SER A 112 -3.41 -6.53 -10.91
N ASP A 113 -2.53 -7.51 -10.75
CA ASP A 113 -2.54 -8.43 -9.61
C ASP A 113 -2.21 -7.72 -8.31
N MET A 114 -1.28 -6.75 -8.34
CA MET A 114 -0.99 -5.90 -7.18
C MET A 114 -2.22 -5.12 -6.74
N ARG A 115 -2.93 -4.50 -7.68
CA ARG A 115 -4.17 -3.77 -7.37
C ARG A 115 -5.24 -4.73 -6.83
N LYS A 116 -5.42 -5.90 -7.47
CA LYS A 116 -6.36 -6.93 -7.01
C LYS A 116 -6.04 -7.38 -5.58
N ALA A 117 -4.77 -7.65 -5.28
CA ALA A 117 -4.32 -8.06 -3.95
C ALA A 117 -4.51 -6.96 -2.90
N VAL A 118 -4.29 -5.68 -3.23
CA VAL A 118 -4.60 -4.56 -2.33
C VAL A 118 -6.09 -4.50 -2.01
N TRP A 119 -6.96 -4.68 -3.01
CA TRP A 119 -8.41 -4.72 -2.80
C TRP A 119 -8.86 -5.99 -2.07
N ALA A 120 -8.17 -7.12 -2.22
CA ALA A 120 -8.43 -8.32 -1.44
C ALA A 120 -8.35 -8.05 0.08
N VAL A 121 -7.41 -7.21 0.52
CA VAL A 121 -7.31 -6.79 1.93
C VAL A 121 -8.56 -6.04 2.38
N TYR A 122 -9.07 -5.12 1.56
CA TYR A 122 -10.30 -4.38 1.88
C TYR A 122 -11.49 -5.32 2.04
N PHE A 123 -11.72 -6.19 1.05
CA PHE A 123 -12.86 -7.11 1.03
C PHE A 123 -12.77 -8.18 2.13
N HIS A 124 -11.57 -8.68 2.41
CA HIS A 124 -11.33 -9.64 3.49
C HIS A 124 -11.76 -9.08 4.86
N ILE A 125 -11.53 -7.78 5.11
CA ILE A 125 -11.84 -7.14 6.40
C ILE A 125 -13.33 -6.79 6.54
N SER A 126 -14.03 -6.55 5.42
CA SER A 126 -15.49 -6.42 5.41
C SER A 126 -16.23 -7.77 5.48
N SER A 127 -15.54 -8.88 5.22
CA SER A 127 -16.15 -10.20 5.09
C SER A 127 -16.86 -10.67 6.36
N SER A 128 -18.01 -11.32 6.19
CA SER A 128 -18.77 -11.95 7.28
C SER A 128 -19.24 -13.36 6.90
N ASP A 129 -19.83 -14.08 7.86
CA ASP A 129 -20.38 -15.41 7.60
C ASP A 129 -21.56 -15.33 6.63
N GLU A 130 -22.35 -14.26 6.70
CA GLU A 130 -23.49 -13.99 5.83
C GLU A 130 -23.06 -13.52 4.44
N GLU A 131 -21.94 -12.79 4.35
CA GLU A 131 -21.38 -12.26 3.11
C GLU A 131 -19.86 -12.52 3.05
N PRO A 132 -19.44 -13.73 2.64
CA PRO A 132 -18.03 -14.09 2.54
C PRO A 132 -17.37 -13.44 1.31
N LEU A 133 -16.46 -12.49 1.52
CA LEU A 133 -15.83 -11.66 0.48
C LEU A 133 -14.36 -12.00 0.26
N HIS A 134 -14.08 -13.25 -0.12
CA HIS A 134 -12.71 -13.77 -0.31
C HIS A 134 -12.31 -14.00 -1.77
N SER A 135 -13.12 -13.57 -2.75
CA SER A 135 -12.89 -13.85 -4.18
C SER A 135 -11.58 -13.27 -4.75
N PHE A 136 -10.98 -12.28 -4.08
CA PHE A 136 -9.68 -11.71 -4.45
C PHE A 136 -8.52 -12.24 -3.60
N CYS A 137 -8.80 -12.99 -2.53
CA CYS A 137 -7.77 -13.63 -1.73
C CYS A 137 -7.12 -14.77 -2.53
N PRO A 138 -5.81 -15.02 -2.33
CA PRO A 138 -5.15 -16.14 -2.98
C PRO A 138 -5.72 -17.48 -2.49
N VAL A 139 -5.94 -18.39 -3.42
CA VAL A 139 -6.41 -19.77 -3.18
C VAL A 139 -5.18 -20.68 -3.17
N ASP A 140 -4.54 -20.76 -2.02
CA ASP A 140 -3.31 -21.53 -1.80
C ASP A 140 -3.31 -22.08 -0.37
N PRO A 141 -2.79 -23.30 -0.10
CA PRO A 141 -2.72 -23.86 1.26
C PRO A 141 -1.99 -22.96 2.28
N ASN A 142 -1.03 -22.15 1.82
CA ASN A 142 -0.26 -21.21 2.62
C ASN A 142 -0.75 -19.76 2.45
N SER A 143 -1.99 -19.57 1.97
CA SER A 143 -2.59 -18.25 1.87
C SER A 143 -2.69 -17.62 3.26
N TRP A 144 -2.49 -16.30 3.30
CA TRP A 144 -2.74 -15.52 4.51
C TRP A 144 -4.24 -15.47 4.86
N CYS A 145 -5.10 -15.80 3.88
CA CYS A 145 -6.53 -15.87 4.05
C CYS A 145 -6.94 -17.25 4.58
N LYS A 146 -7.19 -17.32 5.89
CA LYS A 146 -7.64 -18.56 6.57
C LYS A 146 -8.90 -19.18 5.97
N TYR A 147 -9.81 -18.35 5.44
CA TYR A 147 -10.99 -18.85 4.74
C TYR A 147 -10.60 -19.66 3.50
N GLN A 148 -9.68 -19.13 2.67
CA GLN A 148 -9.22 -19.84 1.48
C GLN A 148 -8.43 -21.10 1.82
N ASN A 149 -7.66 -21.10 2.92
CA ASN A 149 -6.99 -22.32 3.39
C ASN A 149 -8.01 -23.42 3.70
N GLN A 150 -9.10 -23.08 4.41
CA GLN A 150 -10.16 -24.05 4.71
C GLN A 150 -10.98 -24.48 3.49
N VAL A 151 -11.12 -23.62 2.48
CA VAL A 151 -11.69 -24.01 1.17
C VAL A 151 -10.83 -25.10 0.53
N VAL A 152 -9.51 -24.92 0.51
CA VAL A 152 -8.56 -25.89 -0.07
C VAL A 152 -8.53 -27.20 0.74
N GLU A 153 -8.63 -27.12 2.08
CA GLU A 153 -8.68 -28.28 2.97
C GLU A 153 -10.05 -28.99 2.99
N GLY A 154 -11.10 -28.39 2.43
CA GLY A 154 -12.46 -28.93 2.48
C GLY A 154 -13.17 -28.76 3.84
N SER A 155 -12.72 -27.82 4.67
CA SER A 155 -13.21 -27.58 6.05
C SER A 155 -13.96 -26.24 6.24
N VAL A 156 -14.27 -25.53 5.15
CA VAL A 156 -14.84 -24.16 5.15
C VAL A 156 -16.15 -24.02 5.93
N GLU A 157 -16.96 -25.08 6.04
CA GLU A 157 -18.23 -25.06 6.79
C GLU A 157 -18.04 -24.73 8.28
N THR A 158 -16.86 -25.05 8.81
CA THR A 158 -16.48 -24.75 10.20
C THR A 158 -15.88 -23.36 10.38
N PHE A 159 -15.59 -22.64 9.29
CA PHE A 159 -15.03 -21.31 9.34
C PHE A 159 -16.02 -20.32 9.97
N ARG A 160 -15.52 -19.46 10.85
CA ARG A 160 -16.28 -18.32 11.37
C ARG A 160 -15.47 -17.05 11.26
N HIS A 161 -16.08 -16.01 10.69
CA HIS A 161 -15.45 -14.72 10.54
C HIS A 161 -15.27 -14.05 11.91
N SER A 162 -14.04 -13.59 12.15
CA SER A 162 -13.71 -12.78 13.32
C SER A 162 -13.25 -11.40 12.86
N ASN A 163 -13.45 -10.39 13.70
CA ASN A 163 -12.93 -9.04 13.48
C ASN A 163 -13.53 -8.28 12.29
N LYS A 164 -14.81 -8.50 11.96
CA LYS A 164 -15.52 -7.72 10.93
C LYS A 164 -15.64 -6.25 11.33
N LEU A 165 -15.23 -5.35 10.45
CA LEU A 165 -15.47 -3.93 10.61
C LEU A 165 -16.89 -3.58 10.13
N PRO A 166 -17.63 -2.70 10.84
CA PRO A 166 -18.93 -2.22 10.38
C PRO A 166 -18.83 -1.53 9.01
N VAL A 167 -19.88 -1.65 8.19
CA VAL A 167 -19.96 -1.01 6.86
C VAL A 167 -19.62 0.48 6.93
N ALA A 168 -20.14 1.19 7.93
CA ALA A 168 -19.84 2.61 8.15
C ALA A 168 -18.33 2.90 8.33
N VAL A 169 -17.57 1.99 8.95
CA VAL A 169 -16.10 2.11 9.08
C VAL A 169 -15.42 1.78 7.76
N MET A 170 -15.89 0.74 7.06
CA MET A 170 -15.36 0.33 5.75
C MET A 170 -15.49 1.47 4.73
N ASP A 171 -16.67 2.09 4.64
CA ASP A 171 -16.93 3.23 3.78
C ASP A 171 -16.01 4.42 4.11
N ALA A 172 -15.77 4.68 5.40
CA ALA A 172 -14.88 5.77 5.84
C ALA A 172 -13.41 5.54 5.45
N ILE A 173 -12.93 4.29 5.43
CA ILE A 173 -11.53 3.97 5.07
C ILE A 173 -11.33 3.66 3.58
N LYS A 174 -12.41 3.40 2.82
CA LYS A 174 -12.37 3.11 1.38
C LYS A 174 -11.60 4.16 0.56
N PRO A 175 -11.71 5.48 0.80
CA PRO A 175 -10.92 6.47 0.08
C PRO A 175 -9.41 6.27 0.25
N VAL A 176 -8.94 5.78 1.40
CA VAL A 176 -7.52 5.48 1.62
C VAL A 176 -7.06 4.34 0.73
N PHE A 177 -7.86 3.27 0.61
CA PHE A 177 -7.58 2.17 -0.31
C PHE A 177 -7.63 2.61 -1.77
N ASN A 178 -8.60 3.45 -2.15
CA ASN A 178 -8.70 3.98 -3.49
C ASN A 178 -7.46 4.78 -3.91
N ASP A 179 -6.99 5.67 -3.04
CA ASP A 179 -5.81 6.49 -3.30
C ASP A 179 -4.52 5.66 -3.30
N LEU A 180 -4.41 4.69 -2.39
CA LEU A 180 -3.21 3.87 -2.23
C LEU A 180 -3.19 2.63 -3.13
N SER A 181 -4.20 2.47 -4.00
CA SER A 181 -4.24 1.48 -5.09
C SER A 181 -4.20 2.12 -6.48
N GLN A 182 -3.94 3.43 -6.57
CA GLN A 182 -3.82 4.13 -7.85
C GLN A 182 -2.67 3.55 -8.70
N PRO A 183 -2.88 3.24 -9.99
CA PRO A 183 -1.85 2.67 -10.87
C PRO A 183 -0.54 3.46 -10.86
N LYS A 184 -0.62 4.80 -10.91
CA LYS A 184 0.55 5.70 -10.87
C LYS A 184 1.39 5.55 -9.59
N LEU A 185 0.78 5.20 -8.47
CA LEU A 185 1.48 4.96 -7.21
C LEU A 185 2.05 3.55 -7.17
N LEU A 186 1.24 2.55 -7.50
CA LEU A 186 1.64 1.14 -7.49
C LEU A 186 2.80 0.86 -8.48
N GLN A 187 2.82 1.52 -9.62
CA GLN A 187 3.93 1.41 -10.59
C GLN A 187 5.28 1.89 -10.02
N LYS A 188 5.28 2.77 -9.01
CA LYS A 188 6.51 3.19 -8.33
C LYS A 188 7.03 2.14 -7.35
N MET A 189 6.23 1.13 -7.02
CA MET A 189 6.58 0.04 -6.10
C MET A 189 6.94 -1.25 -6.83
N SER A 190 6.51 -1.41 -8.09
CA SER A 190 6.82 -2.61 -8.88
C SER A 190 8.30 -2.78 -9.19
N ARG A 191 9.09 -1.70 -9.04
CA ARG A 191 10.53 -1.66 -9.33
C ARG A 191 11.42 -1.61 -8.09
N GLY A 192 10.85 -1.59 -6.87
CA GLY A 192 11.57 -1.45 -5.60
C GLY A 192 11.27 -2.56 -4.60
#